data_AF-A0A535MFN2-F1
#
_entry.id   AF-A0A535MFN2-F1
#
_cell.length_a   1.000
_cell.length_b   1.000
_cell.length_c   1.000
_cell.angle_alpha   90.00
_cell.angle_beta   90.00
_cell.angle_gamma   90.00
#
_symmetry.space_group_name_H-M   'P 1'
#
loop_
_entity.id
_entity.type
_entity.pdbx_description
1 polymer ?
#
loop_
_entity_poly.entity_id
_entity_poly.type
_entity_poly.pdbx_seq_one_letter_code
_entity_poly.pdbx_strand_id
1 'polypeptide(L)'
;MNIVGRRNWYFGLSLLIILPGIVSMAVLGFRLGIDFQGGSQLNLVFANPVQASAIQREVDTFSVDGTVQQTTANGVLITTKPLGQATQQNLENDLAAKFGAIDPSRSGTQLVGPTVARELVIGAGGLIASASLLIMIYLRVRFASLRFAVCAILALLHDVFVLTGVYSILGRVFNLPIGEINTLFVTAALTVIGFSVHDTIVIFDRIRENLKVASRLNFEQTVNLSIIQSLARSLNTSMTVVFVLVALFLISPPNIKGFTLALLIGIVSGTYSSIFNASPLLVVWRRLAQR
;
A
#
# COMPACT_ATOMS: atom_id res chain seq x y z
N MET A 1 9.99 12.04 -27.32
CA MET A 1 10.44 12.05 -25.91
C MET A 1 11.50 10.98 -25.71
N ASN A 2 12.63 11.26 -25.02
CA ASN A 2 13.70 10.27 -24.81
C ASN A 2 13.74 9.86 -23.33
N ILE A 3 12.96 8.84 -22.99
CA ILE A 3 12.83 8.31 -21.62
C ILE A 3 14.09 7.51 -21.28
N VAL A 4 14.51 6.62 -22.17
CA VAL A 4 15.66 5.73 -21.93
C VAL A 4 16.97 6.52 -21.77
N GLY A 5 17.14 7.61 -22.53
CA GLY A 5 18.31 8.48 -22.43
C GLY A 5 18.40 9.26 -21.11
N ARG A 6 17.27 9.48 -20.41
CA ARG A 6 17.21 10.18 -19.12
C ARG A 6 17.08 9.24 -17.92
N ARG A 7 17.29 7.93 -18.10
CA ARG A 7 17.11 6.90 -17.05
C ARG A 7 17.76 7.20 -15.70
N ASN A 8 18.94 7.82 -15.67
CA ASN A 8 19.64 8.14 -14.42
C ASN A 8 18.86 9.15 -13.56
N TRP A 9 18.12 10.07 -14.18
CA TRP A 9 17.25 10.99 -13.44
C TRP A 9 16.07 10.26 -12.80
N TYR A 10 15.46 9.33 -13.52
CA TYR A 10 14.35 8.53 -13.00
C TYR A 10 14.78 7.60 -11.87
N PHE A 11 15.95 6.96 -11.99
CA PHE A 11 16.55 6.17 -10.91
C PHE A 11 16.91 7.03 -9.71
N GLY A 12 17.45 8.24 -9.92
CA GLY A 12 17.74 9.19 -8.85
C GLY A 12 16.49 9.60 -8.09
N LEU A 13 15.39 9.91 -8.79
CA LEU A 13 14.10 10.23 -8.17
C LEU A 13 13.54 9.06 -7.36
N SER A 14 13.59 7.84 -7.91
CA SER A 14 13.20 6.62 -7.18
C SER A 14 14.01 6.42 -5.91
N LEU A 15 15.33 6.59 -5.99
CA LEU A 15 16.22 6.42 -4.86
C LEU A 15 15.95 7.47 -3.77
N LEU A 16 15.67 8.71 -4.17
CA LEU A 16 15.32 9.81 -3.26
C LEU A 16 14.04 9.52 -2.46
N ILE A 17 13.08 8.82 -3.05
CA ILE A 17 11.83 8.43 -2.38
C ILE A 17 12.04 7.18 -1.51
N ILE A 18 12.77 6.19 -2.02
CA ILE A 18 12.95 4.89 -1.34
C ILE A 18 13.88 5.01 -0.14
N LEU A 19 14.99 5.75 -0.23
CA LEU A 19 15.99 5.78 0.84
C LEU A 19 15.43 6.28 2.19
N PRO A 20 14.70 7.40 2.28
CA PRO A 20 14.08 7.81 3.54
C PRO A 20 13.14 6.75 4.10
N GLY A 21 12.39 6.06 3.22
CA GLY A 21 11.51 4.97 3.59
C GLY A 21 12.27 3.79 4.20
N ILE A 22 13.36 3.34 3.55
CA ILE A 22 14.21 2.26 4.05
C ILE A 22 14.83 2.62 5.41
N VAL A 23 15.33 3.86 5.56
CA VAL A 23 15.90 4.33 6.83
C VAL A 23 14.83 4.34 7.93
N SER A 24 13.64 4.87 7.65
CA SER A 24 12.51 4.85 8.59
C SER A 24 12.14 3.42 8.99
N MET A 25 12.06 2.50 8.03
CA MET A 25 11.75 1.09 8.28
C MET A 25 12.81 0.41 9.15
N ALA A 26 14.09 0.67 8.89
CA ALA A 26 15.19 0.05 9.61
C ALA A 26 15.34 0.57 11.05
N VAL A 27 15.09 1.86 11.27
CA VAL A 27 15.32 2.52 12.58
C VAL A 27 14.06 2.55 13.44
N LEU A 28 12.90 2.86 12.86
CA LEU A 28 11.64 3.10 13.57
C LEU A 28 10.63 1.95 13.40
N GLY A 29 10.83 1.12 12.38
CA GLY A 29 9.90 0.04 12.04
C GLY A 29 8.56 0.57 11.54
N PHE A 30 7.48 -0.12 11.91
CA PHE A 30 6.12 0.18 11.47
C PHE A 30 5.18 0.40 12.65
N ARG A 31 4.16 1.22 12.42
CA ARG A 31 2.96 1.23 13.26
C ARG A 31 2.09 0.06 12.80
N LEU A 32 1.98 -0.98 13.61
CA LEU A 32 1.20 -2.17 13.29
C LEU A 32 -0.18 -2.03 13.92
N GLY A 33 -1.20 -2.50 13.22
CA GLY A 33 -2.57 -2.51 13.72
C GLY A 33 -2.91 -3.70 14.58
N ILE A 34 -4.14 -3.72 15.07
CA ILE A 34 -4.64 -4.77 15.97
C ILE A 34 -4.55 -6.16 15.34
N ASP A 35 -4.62 -6.25 14.00
CA ASP A 35 -4.45 -7.48 13.24
C ASP A 35 -3.08 -8.14 13.41
N PHE A 36 -2.04 -7.37 13.76
CA PHE A 36 -0.67 -7.88 13.88
C PHE A 36 -0.07 -7.69 15.28
N GLN A 37 -0.58 -6.76 16.09
CA GLN A 37 -0.18 -6.60 17.50
C GLN A 37 -1.14 -7.30 18.48
N GLY A 38 -2.35 -7.62 18.05
CA GLY A 38 -3.45 -7.94 18.94
C GLY A 38 -4.03 -6.67 19.58
N GLY A 39 -5.34 -6.62 19.75
CA GLY A 39 -6.01 -5.43 20.29
C GLY A 39 -7.52 -5.50 20.21
N SER A 40 -8.16 -4.47 20.77
CA SER A 40 -9.59 -4.21 20.61
C SER A 40 -9.79 -2.91 19.86
N GLN A 41 -10.72 -2.93 18.91
CA GLN A 41 -11.13 -1.76 18.14
C GLN A 41 -12.64 -1.61 18.22
N LEU A 42 -13.09 -0.50 18.79
CA LEU A 42 -14.50 -0.16 18.94
C LEU A 42 -14.81 0.99 18.00
N ASN A 43 -15.63 0.74 16.99
CA ASN A 43 -16.20 1.79 16.15
C ASN A 43 -17.58 2.13 16.73
N LEU A 44 -17.69 3.28 17.41
CA LEU A 44 -18.90 3.67 18.13
C LEU A 44 -19.54 4.87 17.45
N VAL A 45 -20.86 4.83 17.29
CA VAL A 45 -21.68 5.93 16.78
C VAL A 45 -22.69 6.32 17.84
N PHE A 46 -22.64 7.58 18.27
CA PHE A 46 -23.51 8.15 19.28
C PHE A 46 -24.73 8.83 18.65
N ALA A 47 -25.82 8.95 19.42
CA ALA A 47 -27.00 9.69 18.99
C ALA A 47 -26.72 11.19 18.78
N ASN A 48 -25.88 11.77 19.63
CA ASN A 48 -25.50 13.18 19.58
C ASN A 48 -24.06 13.37 19.06
N PRO A 49 -23.72 14.56 18.53
CA PRO A 49 -22.34 14.90 18.19
C PRO A 49 -21.42 14.80 19.40
N VAL A 50 -20.27 14.16 19.21
CA VAL A 50 -19.27 13.94 20.27
C VAL A 50 -17.89 14.37 19.79
N GLN A 51 -17.07 14.86 20.72
CA GLN A 51 -15.67 15.19 20.42
C GLN A 51 -14.75 14.05 20.86
N ALA A 52 -13.89 13.60 19.96
CA ALA A 52 -12.90 12.56 20.22
C ALA A 52 -11.98 12.90 21.40
N SER A 53 -11.67 14.18 21.63
CA SER A 53 -10.85 14.63 22.77
C SER A 53 -11.55 14.49 24.13
N ALA A 54 -12.89 14.52 24.16
CA ALA A 54 -13.67 14.28 25.36
C ALA A 54 -13.76 12.77 25.64
N ILE A 55 -13.98 11.97 24.59
CA ILE A 55 -14.00 10.51 24.70
C ILE A 55 -12.61 9.97 25.05
N GLN A 56 -11.53 10.51 24.49
CA GLN A 56 -10.16 10.14 24.85
C GLN A 56 -9.91 10.28 26.35
N ARG A 57 -10.29 11.42 26.94
CA ARG A 57 -10.14 11.67 28.38
C ARG A 57 -10.88 10.64 29.23
N GLU A 58 -12.04 10.18 28.76
CA GLU A 58 -12.78 9.13 29.45
C GLU A 58 -12.12 7.76 29.28
N VAL A 59 -11.71 7.40 28.06
CA VAL A 59 -11.00 6.13 27.80
C VAL A 59 -9.71 6.03 28.63
N ASP A 60 -9.02 7.15 28.84
CA ASP A 60 -7.81 7.21 29.66
C ASP A 60 -8.08 6.85 31.14
N THR A 61 -9.29 7.07 31.68
CA THR A 61 -9.61 6.70 33.08
C THR A 61 -9.63 5.18 33.28
N PHE A 62 -9.93 4.42 32.23
CA PHE A 62 -9.94 2.96 32.26
C PHE A 62 -8.53 2.35 32.16
N SER A 63 -7.48 3.17 31.97
CA SER A 63 -6.08 2.71 31.88
C SER A 63 -5.85 1.62 30.83
N VAL A 64 -6.60 1.67 29.73
CA VAL A 64 -6.61 0.64 28.67
C VAL A 64 -5.61 0.90 27.54
N ASP A 65 -4.76 1.93 27.67
CA ASP A 65 -3.78 2.34 26.65
C ASP A 65 -4.46 2.53 25.27
N GLY A 66 -5.51 3.35 25.28
CA GLY A 66 -6.43 3.54 24.16
C GLY A 66 -6.15 4.81 23.36
N THR A 67 -6.38 4.76 22.05
CA THR A 67 -6.35 5.93 21.17
C THR A 67 -7.70 6.12 20.51
N VAL A 68 -8.21 7.35 20.53
CA VAL A 68 -9.52 7.72 19.99
C VAL A 68 -9.34 8.62 18.79
N GLN A 69 -9.99 8.26 17.69
CA GLN A 69 -9.99 9.00 16.44
C GLN A 69 -11.41 9.39 16.07
N GLN A 70 -11.61 10.63 15.62
CA GLN A 70 -12.91 11.06 15.12
C GLN A 70 -13.18 10.42 13.75
N THR A 71 -14.35 9.79 13.61
CA THR A 71 -14.82 9.19 12.35
C THR A 71 -15.85 10.06 11.65
N THR A 72 -16.87 10.51 12.38
CA THR A 72 -17.90 11.45 11.92
C THR A 72 -18.24 12.42 13.05
N ALA A 73 -19.13 13.40 12.86
CA ALA A 73 -19.55 14.29 13.95
C ALA A 73 -20.04 13.55 15.21
N ASN A 74 -20.64 12.38 15.04
CA ASN A 74 -21.18 11.57 16.13
C ASN A 74 -20.46 10.22 16.28
N GLY A 75 -19.40 9.97 15.52
CA GLY A 75 -18.76 8.66 15.46
C GLY A 75 -17.28 8.73 15.80
N VAL A 76 -16.80 7.75 16.55
CA VAL A 76 -15.39 7.63 16.95
C VAL A 76 -14.90 6.20 16.78
N LEU A 77 -13.61 6.09 16.54
CA LEU A 77 -12.88 4.84 16.51
C LEU A 77 -11.93 4.80 17.71
N ILE A 78 -12.12 3.83 18.59
CA ILE A 78 -11.30 3.61 19.78
C ILE A 78 -10.46 2.35 19.54
N THR A 79 -9.14 2.47 19.62
CA THR A 79 -8.20 1.34 19.48
C THR A 79 -7.42 1.17 20.76
N THR A 80 -7.46 0.00 21.37
CA THR A 80 -6.82 -0.33 22.66
C THR A 80 -6.07 -1.65 22.59
N LYS A 81 -5.33 -1.99 23.64
CA LYS A 81 -4.90 -3.37 23.90
C LYS A 81 -6.12 -4.31 24.05
N PRO A 82 -5.94 -5.64 23.90
CA PRO A 82 -7.04 -6.59 24.00
C PRO A 82 -7.85 -6.39 25.29
N LEU A 83 -9.11 -6.02 25.15
CA LEU A 83 -10.03 -5.85 26.28
C LEU A 83 -10.74 -7.17 26.58
N GLY A 84 -10.88 -7.47 27.87
CA GLY A 84 -11.84 -8.48 28.31
C GLY A 84 -13.27 -8.00 28.10
N GLN A 85 -14.19 -8.93 27.85
CA GLN A 85 -15.59 -8.63 27.56
C GLN A 85 -16.25 -7.76 28.64
N ALA A 86 -15.96 -8.00 29.92
CA ALA A 86 -16.48 -7.19 31.02
C ALA A 86 -15.96 -5.75 30.99
N THR A 87 -14.66 -5.55 30.76
CA THR A 87 -14.05 -4.21 30.66
C THR A 87 -14.59 -3.45 29.46
N GLN A 88 -14.74 -4.13 28.32
CA GLN A 88 -15.33 -3.54 27.12
C GLN A 88 -16.77 -3.09 27.39
N GLN A 89 -17.60 -3.93 27.99
CA GLN A 89 -18.98 -3.58 28.31
C GLN A 89 -19.07 -2.41 29.29
N ASN A 90 -18.20 -2.39 30.31
CA ASN A 90 -18.14 -1.29 31.27
C ASN A 90 -17.75 0.03 30.60
N LEU A 91 -16.79 -0.02 29.67
CA LEU A 91 -16.38 1.15 28.89
C LEU A 91 -17.53 1.66 28.01
N GLU A 92 -18.18 0.78 27.25
CA GLU A 92 -19.31 1.15 26.39
C GLU A 92 -20.47 1.74 27.20
N ASN A 93 -20.78 1.16 28.37
CA ASN A 93 -21.83 1.65 29.26
C ASN A 93 -21.51 3.03 29.86
N ASP A 94 -20.27 3.26 30.31
CA ASP A 94 -19.85 4.56 30.84
C ASP A 94 -19.86 5.64 29.76
N LEU A 95 -19.36 5.31 28.57
CA LEU A 95 -19.43 6.21 27.42
C LEU A 95 -20.87 6.53 27.03
N ALA A 96 -21.76 5.55 27.05
CA ALA A 96 -23.18 5.77 26.77
C ALA A 96 -23.85 6.67 27.82
N ALA A 97 -23.48 6.51 29.09
CA ALA A 97 -24.01 7.33 30.18
C ALA A 97 -23.58 8.80 30.09
N LYS A 98 -22.32 9.07 29.67
CA LYS A 98 -21.76 10.43 29.62
C LYS A 98 -22.01 11.16 28.32
N PHE A 99 -21.99 10.44 27.20
CA PHE A 99 -22.04 11.03 25.86
C PHE A 99 -23.35 10.73 25.10
N GLY A 100 -24.25 9.95 25.71
CA GLY A 100 -25.56 9.60 25.18
C GLY A 100 -25.59 8.22 24.53
N ALA A 101 -26.78 7.77 24.14
CA ALA A 101 -26.99 6.43 23.62
C ALA A 101 -26.11 6.13 22.40
N ILE A 102 -25.51 4.94 22.41
CA ILE A 102 -24.74 4.37 21.28
C ILE A 102 -25.73 3.65 20.36
N ASP A 103 -25.63 3.90 19.06
CA ASP A 103 -26.42 3.21 18.03
C ASP A 103 -25.78 1.84 17.72
N PRO A 104 -26.39 0.72 18.15
CA PRO A 104 -25.81 -0.61 17.96
C PRO A 104 -25.84 -1.06 16.49
N SER A 105 -26.69 -0.47 15.64
CA SER A 105 -26.77 -0.85 14.22
C SER A 105 -25.62 -0.30 13.38
N ARG A 106 -24.97 0.75 13.87
CA ARG A 106 -23.86 1.44 13.21
C ARG A 106 -22.54 1.31 13.96
N SER A 107 -22.59 0.74 15.16
CA SER A 107 -21.42 0.48 15.99
C SER A 107 -20.96 -0.97 15.83
N GLY A 108 -19.68 -1.21 16.05
CA GLY A 108 -19.13 -2.56 15.98
C GLY A 108 -17.80 -2.65 16.69
N THR A 109 -17.55 -3.81 17.30
CA THR A 109 -16.31 -4.08 18.02
C THR A 109 -15.58 -5.27 17.39
N GLN A 110 -14.26 -5.11 17.25
CA GLN A 110 -13.35 -6.13 16.76
C GLN A 110 -12.32 -6.42 17.85
N LEU A 111 -12.11 -7.70 18.14
CA LEU A 111 -11.06 -8.18 19.04
C LEU A 111 -10.17 -9.14 18.26
N VAL A 112 -8.88 -8.84 18.22
CA VAL A 112 -7.88 -9.74 17.65
C VAL A 112 -6.96 -10.22 18.76
N GLY A 113 -6.95 -11.54 18.96
CA GLY A 113 -6.07 -12.19 19.92
C GLY A 113 -4.61 -12.28 19.41
N PRO A 114 -3.61 -12.31 20.30
CA PRO A 114 -2.19 -12.37 19.91
C PRO A 114 -1.82 -13.57 19.03
N THR A 115 -2.46 -14.73 19.24
CA THR A 115 -2.22 -15.93 18.43
C THR A 115 -2.68 -15.73 16.99
N VAL A 116 -3.90 -15.21 16.81
CA VAL A 116 -4.45 -14.90 15.48
C VAL A 116 -3.59 -13.85 14.79
N ALA A 117 -3.13 -12.84 15.54
CA ALA A 117 -2.26 -11.81 14.99
C ALA A 117 -0.94 -12.37 14.43
N ARG A 118 -0.31 -13.31 15.15
CA ARG A 118 0.90 -13.99 14.68
C ARG A 118 0.65 -14.80 13.40
N GLU A 119 -0.46 -15.51 13.32
CA GLU A 119 -0.84 -16.27 12.13
C GLU A 119 -1.08 -15.36 10.92
N LEU A 120 -1.71 -14.21 11.12
CA LEU A 120 -1.94 -13.20 10.08
C LEU A 120 -0.62 -12.63 9.53
N VAL A 121 0.37 -12.35 10.39
CA VAL A 121 1.70 -11.89 9.94
C VAL A 121 2.37 -12.94 9.05
N ILE A 122 2.38 -14.20 9.48
CA ILE A 122 3.01 -15.30 8.74
C ILE A 122 2.28 -15.53 7.40
N GLY A 123 0.93 -15.52 7.42
CA GLY A 123 0.10 -15.65 6.24
C GLY A 123 0.34 -14.54 5.22
N ALA A 124 0.41 -13.28 5.67
CA ALA A 124 0.68 -12.13 4.82
C ALA A 124 2.04 -12.24 4.11
N GLY A 125 3.10 -12.62 4.85
CA GLY A 125 4.43 -12.86 4.28
C GLY A 125 4.41 -13.99 3.23
N GLY A 126 3.72 -15.09 3.53
CA GLY A 126 3.53 -16.21 2.60
C GLY A 126 2.81 -15.83 1.30
N LEU A 127 1.75 -15.01 1.39
CA LEU A 127 1.01 -14.51 0.22
C LEU A 127 1.86 -13.62 -0.68
N ILE A 128 2.63 -12.68 -0.10
CA ILE A 128 3.50 -11.78 -0.88
C ILE A 128 4.63 -12.56 -1.57
N ALA A 129 5.26 -13.49 -0.86
CA ALA A 129 6.33 -14.32 -1.40
C ALA A 129 5.82 -15.25 -2.52
N SER A 130 4.69 -15.93 -2.29
CA SER A 130 4.09 -16.82 -3.29
C SER A 130 3.60 -16.06 -4.53
N ALA A 131 2.96 -14.90 -4.36
CA ALA A 131 2.56 -14.03 -5.48
C ALA A 131 3.78 -13.62 -6.32
N SER A 132 4.85 -13.15 -5.67
CA SER A 132 6.09 -12.74 -6.35
C SER A 132 6.72 -13.89 -7.15
N LEU A 133 6.74 -15.11 -6.57
CA LEU A 133 7.26 -16.31 -7.23
C LEU A 133 6.40 -16.71 -8.44
N LEU A 134 5.07 -16.72 -8.30
CA LEU A 134 4.15 -17.08 -9.39
C LEU A 134 4.25 -16.09 -10.55
N ILE A 135 4.35 -14.79 -10.26
CA ILE A 135 4.58 -13.74 -11.25
C ILE A 135 5.91 -13.99 -11.98
N MET A 136 6.99 -14.30 -11.26
CA MET A 136 8.28 -14.61 -11.86
C MET A 136 8.19 -15.79 -12.85
N ILE A 137 7.55 -16.89 -12.42
CA ILE A 137 7.39 -18.09 -13.24
C ILE A 137 6.58 -17.75 -14.50
N TYR A 138 5.46 -17.05 -14.34
CA TYR A 138 4.61 -16.61 -15.44
C TYR A 138 5.40 -15.76 -16.46
N LEU A 139 6.14 -14.75 -16.00
CA LEU A 139 6.92 -13.87 -16.87
C LEU A 139 8.04 -14.63 -17.57
N ARG A 140 8.71 -15.56 -16.89
CA ARG A 140 9.74 -16.43 -17.50
C ARG A 140 9.15 -17.23 -18.66
N VAL A 141 7.99 -17.85 -18.47
CA VAL A 141 7.31 -18.65 -19.50
C VAL A 141 6.83 -17.75 -20.65
N ARG A 142 6.17 -16.64 -20.34
CA ARG A 142 5.56 -15.74 -21.33
C ARG A 142 6.58 -15.04 -22.24
N PHE A 143 7.69 -14.57 -21.65
CA PHE A 143 8.71 -13.78 -22.36
C PHE A 143 9.94 -14.58 -22.79
N ALA A 144 9.98 -15.89 -22.47
CA ALA A 144 11.05 -16.83 -22.81
C ALA A 144 12.47 -16.32 -22.47
N SER A 145 12.59 -15.37 -21.54
CA SER A 145 13.87 -14.81 -21.14
C SER A 145 13.83 -14.35 -19.68
N LEU A 146 14.86 -14.76 -18.95
CA LEU A 146 15.01 -14.44 -17.52
C LEU A 146 15.17 -12.94 -17.26
N ARG A 147 15.71 -12.19 -18.23
CA ARG A 147 15.98 -10.75 -18.09
C ARG A 147 14.72 -9.95 -17.84
N PHE A 148 13.63 -10.25 -18.57
CA PHE A 148 12.35 -9.60 -18.39
C PHE A 148 11.74 -9.93 -17.02
N ALA A 149 11.80 -11.20 -16.60
CA ALA A 149 11.32 -11.60 -15.29
C ALA A 149 12.06 -10.90 -14.14
N VAL A 150 13.41 -10.84 -14.18
CA VAL A 150 14.21 -10.16 -13.15
C VAL A 150 13.94 -8.65 -13.13
N CYS A 151 13.88 -7.98 -14.29
CA CYS A 151 13.61 -6.55 -14.33
C CYS A 151 12.20 -6.20 -13.79
N ALA A 152 11.21 -7.06 -14.05
CA ALA A 152 9.88 -6.90 -13.47
C ALA A 152 9.91 -7.05 -11.94
N ILE A 153 10.60 -8.06 -11.41
CA ILE A 153 10.72 -8.25 -9.95
C ILE A 153 11.41 -7.06 -9.29
N LEU A 154 12.47 -6.52 -9.89
CA LEU A 154 13.15 -5.33 -9.37
C LEU A 154 12.21 -4.11 -9.35
N ALA A 155 11.37 -3.96 -10.38
CA ALA A 155 10.36 -2.90 -10.42
C ALA A 155 9.25 -3.10 -9.36
N LEU A 156 8.83 -4.34 -9.10
CA LEU A 156 7.88 -4.65 -8.03
C LEU A 156 8.47 -4.41 -6.65
N LEU A 157 9.72 -4.79 -6.45
CA LEU A 157 10.43 -4.57 -5.21
C LEU A 157 10.58 -3.07 -4.93
N HIS A 158 10.84 -2.26 -5.96
CA HIS A 158 10.75 -0.80 -5.87
C HIS A 158 9.37 -0.35 -5.35
N ASP A 159 8.27 -0.84 -5.92
CA ASP A 159 6.92 -0.41 -5.52
C ASP A 159 6.57 -0.83 -4.09
N VAL A 160 6.99 -2.03 -3.68
CA VAL A 160 6.83 -2.49 -2.29
C VAL A 160 7.62 -1.61 -1.33
N PHE A 161 8.86 -1.22 -1.67
CA PHE A 161 9.66 -0.32 -0.83
C PHE A 161 9.10 1.10 -0.76
N VAL A 162 8.57 1.64 -1.87
CA VAL A 162 7.88 2.94 -1.85
C VAL A 162 6.65 2.86 -0.94
N LEU A 163 5.81 1.85 -1.12
CA LEU A 163 4.57 1.69 -0.36
C LEU A 163 4.86 1.50 1.14
N THR A 164 5.69 0.51 1.49
CA THR A 164 6.04 0.24 2.90
C THR A 164 6.83 1.38 3.53
N GLY A 165 7.75 2.00 2.79
CA GLY A 165 8.52 3.15 3.27
C GLY A 165 7.65 4.35 3.62
N VAL A 166 6.68 4.70 2.76
CA VAL A 166 5.73 5.78 3.04
C VAL A 166 4.87 5.45 4.26
N TYR A 167 4.43 4.20 4.43
CA TYR A 167 3.65 3.79 5.62
C TYR A 167 4.47 3.83 6.90
N SER A 168 5.74 3.43 6.86
CA SER A 168 6.66 3.57 7.99
C SER A 168 6.79 5.04 8.39
N ILE A 169 6.99 5.94 7.43
CA ILE A 169 7.13 7.38 7.69
C ILE A 169 5.82 7.95 8.25
N LEU A 170 4.68 7.72 7.61
CA LEU A 170 3.39 8.22 8.08
C LEU A 170 3.05 7.70 9.48
N GLY A 171 3.24 6.40 9.71
CA GLY A 171 2.88 5.74 10.96
C GLY A 171 3.82 6.06 12.13
N ARG A 172 5.13 6.20 11.88
CA ARG A 172 6.14 6.38 12.95
C ARG A 172 6.68 7.81 13.05
N VAL A 173 7.02 8.45 11.94
CA VAL A 173 7.60 9.81 11.95
C VAL A 173 6.51 10.84 12.21
N PHE A 174 5.38 10.73 11.52
CA PHE A 174 4.25 11.65 11.70
C PHE A 174 3.21 11.17 12.71
N ASN A 175 3.38 9.96 13.27
CA ASN A 175 2.46 9.32 14.21
C ASN A 175 1.00 9.29 13.72
N LEU A 176 0.79 9.17 12.41
CA LEU A 176 -0.53 9.18 11.79
C LEU A 176 -1.13 7.78 11.76
N PRO A 177 -2.40 7.59 12.20
CA PRO A 177 -3.05 6.28 12.22
C PRO A 177 -3.36 5.74 10.82
N ILE A 178 -3.49 6.62 9.82
CA ILE A 178 -3.65 6.21 8.41
C ILE A 178 -2.41 5.46 7.85
N GLY A 179 -1.24 5.58 8.50
CA GLY A 179 -0.01 4.86 8.17
C GLY A 179 0.15 3.53 8.90
N GLU A 180 -0.93 3.00 9.47
CA GLU A 180 -0.93 1.72 10.17
C GLU A 180 -0.93 0.53 9.18
N ILE A 181 -0.11 -0.47 9.47
CA ILE A 181 -0.07 -1.74 8.74
C ILE A 181 -1.05 -2.70 9.40
N ASN A 182 -2.13 -3.01 8.71
CA ASN A 182 -3.16 -3.97 9.09
C ASN A 182 -3.45 -4.94 7.91
N THR A 183 -4.44 -5.83 8.05
CA THR A 183 -4.78 -6.79 6.99
C THR A 183 -5.18 -6.09 5.70
N LEU A 184 -5.92 -4.98 5.80
CA LEU A 184 -6.31 -4.20 4.62
C LEU A 184 -5.09 -3.63 3.89
N PHE A 185 -4.06 -3.16 4.60
CA PHE A 185 -2.79 -2.75 3.98
C PHE A 185 -2.17 -3.88 3.17
N VAL A 186 -2.15 -5.11 3.70
CA VAL A 186 -1.63 -6.29 2.97
C VAL A 186 -2.47 -6.57 1.72
N THR A 187 -3.80 -6.51 1.82
CA THR A 187 -4.69 -6.63 0.68
C THR A 187 -4.41 -5.56 -0.38
N ALA A 188 -4.20 -4.30 0.03
CA ALA A 188 -3.83 -3.22 -0.88
C ALA A 188 -2.47 -3.48 -1.53
N ALA A 189 -1.46 -3.92 -0.78
CA ALA A 189 -0.14 -4.23 -1.30
C ALA A 189 -0.18 -5.34 -2.36
N LEU A 190 -0.92 -6.42 -2.12
CA LEU A 190 -1.14 -7.49 -3.10
C LEU A 190 -1.86 -6.98 -4.36
N THR A 191 -2.87 -6.12 -4.19
CA THR A 191 -3.57 -5.49 -5.32
C THR A 191 -2.64 -4.62 -6.16
N VAL A 192 -1.79 -3.83 -5.50
CA VAL A 192 -0.79 -2.97 -6.14
C VAL A 192 0.24 -3.79 -6.90
N ILE A 193 0.72 -4.90 -6.33
CA ILE A 193 1.61 -5.82 -7.02
C ILE A 193 0.96 -6.31 -8.32
N GLY A 194 -0.30 -6.78 -8.26
CA GLY A 194 -1.02 -7.23 -9.46
C GLY A 194 -1.17 -6.13 -10.53
N PHE A 195 -1.52 -4.92 -10.10
CA PHE A 195 -1.70 -3.77 -11.00
C PHE A 195 -0.38 -3.34 -11.67
N SER A 196 0.71 -3.25 -10.88
CA SER A 196 2.06 -2.90 -11.38
C SER A 196 2.61 -3.95 -12.36
N VAL A 197 2.38 -5.25 -12.09
CA VAL A 197 2.75 -6.32 -13.02
C VAL A 197 2.00 -6.19 -14.35
N HIS A 198 0.70 -5.92 -14.31
CA HIS A 198 -0.11 -5.80 -15.52
C HIS A 198 0.45 -4.73 -16.47
N ASP A 199 0.79 -3.55 -15.95
CA ASP A 199 1.33 -2.47 -16.79
C ASP A 199 2.74 -2.81 -17.32
N THR A 200 3.57 -3.44 -16.49
CA THR A 200 4.89 -3.95 -16.90
C THR A 200 4.78 -4.96 -18.04
N ILE A 201 3.81 -5.87 -18.00
CA ILE A 201 3.58 -6.87 -19.07
C ILE A 201 3.22 -6.19 -20.39
N VAL A 202 2.35 -5.18 -20.37
CA VAL A 202 1.92 -4.46 -21.58
C VAL A 202 3.11 -3.79 -22.27
N ILE A 203 3.96 -3.11 -21.49
CA ILE A 203 5.16 -2.46 -22.04
C ILE A 203 6.15 -3.50 -22.56
N PHE A 204 6.37 -4.58 -21.82
CA PHE A 204 7.30 -5.65 -22.21
C PHE A 204 6.85 -6.41 -23.46
N ASP A 205 5.55 -6.66 -23.63
CA ASP A 205 5.01 -7.27 -24.84
C ASP A 205 5.22 -6.34 -26.05
N ARG A 206 5.01 -5.04 -25.87
CA ARG A 206 5.30 -4.05 -26.91
C ARG A 206 6.78 -3.93 -27.24
N ILE A 207 7.68 -4.10 -26.27
CA ILE A 207 9.13 -4.21 -26.50
C ILE A 207 9.41 -5.46 -27.35
N ARG A 208 8.87 -6.61 -26.97
CA ARG A 208 9.07 -7.88 -27.68
C ARG A 208 8.56 -7.83 -29.11
N GLU A 209 7.40 -7.23 -29.34
CA GLU A 209 6.83 -7.03 -30.68
C GLU A 209 7.74 -6.14 -31.54
N ASN A 210 8.12 -4.96 -31.03
CA ASN A 210 8.97 -4.04 -31.78
C ASN A 210 10.39 -4.60 -32.02
N LEU A 211 10.90 -5.50 -31.17
CA LEU A 211 12.18 -6.18 -31.45
C LEU A 211 12.13 -7.10 -32.67
N LYS A 212 10.95 -7.61 -33.04
CA LYS A 212 10.78 -8.45 -34.25
C LYS A 212 10.60 -7.61 -35.51
N VAL A 213 9.94 -6.45 -35.39
CA VAL A 213 9.51 -5.64 -36.54
C VAL A 213 10.45 -4.47 -36.83
N ALA A 214 11.03 -3.85 -35.80
CA ALA A 214 11.88 -2.66 -35.92
C ALA A 214 13.37 -3.01 -36.09
N SER A 215 13.70 -3.74 -37.15
CA SER A 215 15.08 -4.24 -37.41
C SER A 215 16.13 -3.13 -37.63
N ARG A 216 15.70 -1.90 -37.95
CA ARG A 216 16.59 -0.74 -38.20
C ARG A 216 16.91 0.07 -36.95
N LEU A 217 16.24 -0.16 -35.82
CA LEU A 217 16.45 0.58 -34.58
C LEU A 217 17.42 -0.18 -33.67
N ASN A 218 18.28 0.55 -32.97
CA ASN A 218 19.06 -0.04 -31.89
C ASN A 218 18.15 -0.39 -30.70
N PHE A 219 18.63 -1.25 -29.79
CA PHE A 219 17.79 -1.75 -28.68
C PHE A 219 17.17 -0.64 -27.83
N GLU A 220 17.93 0.43 -27.56
CA GLU A 220 17.45 1.54 -26.74
C GLU A 220 16.35 2.34 -27.43
N GLN A 221 16.50 2.58 -28.74
CA GLN A 221 15.49 3.22 -29.57
C GLN A 221 14.23 2.36 -29.63
N THR A 222 14.37 1.05 -29.79
CA THR A 222 13.23 0.11 -29.77
C THR A 222 12.49 0.16 -28.44
N VAL A 223 13.20 0.11 -27.31
CA VAL A 223 12.58 0.22 -25.98
C VAL A 223 11.90 1.57 -25.80
N ASN A 224 12.55 2.67 -26.17
CA ASN A 224 11.96 4.01 -26.06
C ASN A 224 10.70 4.16 -26.92
N LEU A 225 10.70 3.60 -28.13
CA LEU A 225 9.53 3.57 -29.01
C LEU A 225 8.38 2.79 -28.38
N SER A 226 8.66 1.61 -27.83
CA SER A 226 7.65 0.78 -27.17
C SER A 226 7.02 1.46 -25.97
N ILE A 227 7.81 2.17 -25.14
CA ILE A 227 7.28 2.93 -24.01
C ILE A 227 6.32 4.01 -24.51
N ILE A 228 6.71 4.80 -25.53
CA ILE A 228 5.86 5.88 -26.06
C ILE A 228 4.54 5.34 -26.62
N GLN A 229 4.57 4.20 -27.32
CA GLN A 229 3.37 3.58 -27.90
C GLN A 229 2.40 3.08 -26.84
N SER A 230 2.91 2.55 -25.72
CA SER A 230 2.06 2.05 -24.63
C SER A 230 1.66 3.12 -23.61
N LEU A 231 2.37 4.25 -23.56
CA LEU A 231 2.23 5.30 -22.54
C LEU A 231 0.79 5.80 -22.38
N ALA A 232 0.11 6.11 -23.48
CA ALA A 232 -1.26 6.64 -23.44
C ALA A 232 -2.24 5.64 -22.81
N ARG A 233 -2.11 4.34 -23.14
CA ARG A 233 -2.93 3.29 -22.57
C ARG A 233 -2.67 3.12 -21.08
N SER A 234 -1.39 3.00 -20.69
CA SER A 234 -0.96 2.83 -19.30
C SER A 234 -1.41 3.99 -18.42
N LEU A 235 -1.21 5.22 -18.89
CA LEU A 235 -1.62 6.42 -18.17
C LEU A 235 -3.15 6.51 -18.04
N ASN A 236 -3.90 6.29 -19.11
CA ASN A 236 -5.36 6.35 -19.06
C ASN A 236 -5.95 5.29 -18.12
N THR A 237 -5.43 4.06 -18.16
CA THR A 237 -5.90 2.97 -17.27
C THR A 237 -5.59 3.26 -15.80
N SER A 238 -4.44 3.88 -15.52
CA SER A 238 -4.05 4.21 -14.15
C SER A 238 -4.81 5.43 -13.63
N MET A 239 -4.98 6.47 -14.45
CA MET A 239 -5.66 7.71 -14.08
C MET A 239 -7.14 7.47 -13.76
N THR A 240 -7.84 6.59 -14.48
CA THR A 240 -9.24 6.27 -14.16
C THR A 240 -9.37 5.68 -12.75
N VAL A 241 -8.47 4.77 -12.38
CA VAL A 241 -8.46 4.18 -11.03
C VAL A 241 -8.05 5.21 -9.97
N VAL A 242 -7.05 6.04 -10.27
CA VAL A 242 -6.60 7.14 -9.39
C VAL A 242 -7.76 8.10 -9.08
N PHE A 243 -8.56 8.50 -10.08
CA PHE A 243 -9.70 9.40 -9.82
C PHE A 243 -10.74 8.78 -8.89
N VAL A 244 -11.05 7.49 -9.07
CA VAL A 244 -11.97 6.77 -8.18
C VAL A 244 -11.39 6.68 -6.77
N LEU A 245 -10.11 6.33 -6.64
CA LEU A 245 -9.45 6.22 -5.34
C LEU A 245 -9.30 7.55 -4.61
N VAL A 246 -9.09 8.66 -5.33
CA VAL A 246 -9.09 9.99 -4.72
C VAL A 246 -10.46 10.33 -4.15
N ALA A 247 -11.54 10.12 -4.92
CA ALA A 247 -12.89 10.34 -4.41
C ALA A 247 -13.18 9.44 -3.18
N LEU A 248 -12.79 8.17 -3.26
CA LEU A 248 -12.96 7.20 -2.18
C LEU A 248 -12.16 7.61 -0.95
N PHE A 249 -10.90 8.04 -1.09
CA PHE A 249 -10.05 8.51 0.01
C PHE A 249 -10.61 9.75 0.72
N LEU A 250 -11.19 10.69 -0.03
CA LEU A 250 -11.79 11.90 0.55
C LEU A 250 -13.03 11.60 1.40
N ILE A 251 -13.84 10.62 0.99
CA ILE A 251 -15.11 10.27 1.65
C ILE A 251 -14.93 9.11 2.67
N SER A 252 -13.81 8.38 2.62
CA SER A 252 -13.57 7.21 3.46
C SER A 252 -13.56 7.50 4.96
N PRO A 253 -14.22 6.66 5.78
CA PRO A 253 -14.05 6.69 7.23
C PRO A 253 -12.63 6.26 7.64
N PRO A 254 -12.15 6.62 8.84
CA PRO A 254 -10.77 6.40 9.28
C PRO A 254 -10.29 4.96 9.18
N ASN A 255 -11.16 3.98 9.46
CA ASN A 255 -10.83 2.55 9.46
C ASN A 255 -10.43 2.00 8.07
N ILE A 256 -10.90 2.60 6.96
CA ILE A 256 -10.50 2.21 5.59
C ILE A 256 -9.71 3.31 4.85
N LYS A 257 -9.47 4.45 5.50
CA LYS A 257 -8.73 5.56 4.89
C LYS A 257 -7.27 5.20 4.62
N GLY A 258 -6.65 4.44 5.53
CA GLY A 258 -5.34 3.84 5.32
C GLY A 258 -5.34 2.87 4.14
N PHE A 259 -6.36 2.02 3.98
CA PHE A 259 -6.45 1.09 2.85
C PHE A 259 -6.46 1.81 1.48
N THR A 260 -7.26 2.87 1.38
CA THR A 260 -7.47 3.60 0.12
C THR A 260 -6.27 4.45 -0.26
N LEU A 261 -5.57 5.01 0.73
CA LEU A 261 -4.28 5.65 0.55
C LEU A 261 -3.21 4.68 0.03
N ALA A 262 -3.17 3.45 0.54
CA ALA A 262 -2.21 2.44 0.10
C ALA A 262 -2.39 2.09 -1.38
N LEU A 263 -3.65 1.88 -1.80
CA LEU A 263 -3.97 1.66 -3.21
C LEU A 263 -3.57 2.86 -4.08
N LEU A 264 -3.86 4.08 -3.63
CA LEU A 264 -3.54 5.30 -4.37
C LEU A 264 -2.03 5.45 -4.58
N ILE A 265 -1.24 5.35 -3.51
CA ILE A 265 0.23 5.42 -3.56
C ILE A 265 0.77 4.31 -4.45
N GLY A 266 0.29 3.09 -4.26
CA GLY A 266 0.79 1.93 -4.97
C GLY A 266 0.49 1.95 -6.46
N ILE A 267 -0.71 2.40 -6.87
CA ILE A 267 -1.04 2.55 -8.30
C ILE A 267 -0.18 3.64 -8.93
N VAL A 268 -0.04 4.81 -8.29
CA VAL A 268 0.82 5.89 -8.81
C VAL A 268 2.28 5.44 -8.92
N SER A 269 2.82 4.77 -7.90
CA SER A 269 4.17 4.23 -7.92
C SER A 269 4.32 3.14 -8.99
N GLY A 270 3.36 2.24 -9.10
CA GLY A 270 3.39 1.13 -10.07
C GLY A 270 3.43 1.63 -11.51
N THR A 271 2.54 2.55 -11.87
CA THR A 271 2.54 3.17 -13.20
C THR A 271 3.87 3.86 -13.49
N TYR A 272 4.43 4.59 -12.52
CA TYR A 272 5.75 5.21 -12.66
C TYR A 272 6.85 4.15 -12.84
N SER A 273 6.86 3.11 -12.03
CA SER A 273 7.89 2.06 -12.03
C SER A 273 7.90 1.26 -13.33
N SER A 274 6.75 0.87 -13.87
CA SER A 274 6.65 0.14 -15.14
C SER A 274 7.23 0.93 -16.32
N ILE A 275 6.94 2.23 -16.38
CA ILE A 275 7.35 3.12 -17.47
C ILE A 275 8.82 3.55 -17.34
N PHE A 276 9.21 4.01 -16.14
CA PHE A 276 10.47 4.73 -15.91
C PHE A 276 11.56 3.89 -15.24
N ASN A 277 11.22 2.76 -14.60
CA ASN A 277 12.21 1.86 -14.00
C ASN A 277 12.37 0.56 -14.76
N ALA A 278 11.30 -0.22 -14.92
CA ALA A 278 11.36 -1.58 -15.47
C ALA A 278 11.97 -1.62 -16.88
N SER A 279 11.52 -0.71 -17.74
CA SER A 279 11.96 -0.66 -19.15
C SER A 279 13.41 -0.16 -19.30
N PRO A 280 13.85 0.91 -18.61
CA PRO A 280 15.27 1.28 -18.60
C PRO A 280 16.20 0.27 -17.90
N LEU A 281 15.74 -0.45 -16.87
CA LEU A 281 16.49 -1.54 -16.23
C LEU A 281 16.86 -2.62 -17.24
N LEU A 282 15.93 -3.00 -18.12
CA LEU A 282 16.18 -3.98 -19.18
C LEU A 282 17.31 -3.52 -20.14
N VAL A 283 17.38 -2.23 -20.41
CA VAL A 283 18.42 -1.61 -21.23
C VAL A 283 19.78 -1.63 -20.54
N VAL A 284 19.83 -1.26 -19.26
CA VAL A 284 21.06 -1.29 -18.46
C VAL A 284 21.60 -2.72 -18.35
N TRP A 285 20.74 -3.69 -18.05
CA TRP A 285 21.13 -5.09 -17.98
C TRP A 285 21.76 -5.57 -19.29
N ARG A 286 21.13 -5.25 -20.44
CA ARG A 286 21.68 -5.65 -21.75
C ARG A 286 23.05 -5.02 -22.01
N ARG A 287 23.25 -3.75 -21.66
CA ARG A 287 24.56 -3.09 -21.79
C ARG A 287 25.63 -3.74 -20.93
N LEU A 288 25.30 -4.13 -19.69
CA LEU A 288 26.24 -4.80 -18.78
C LEU A 288 26.60 -6.21 -19.26
N ALA A 289 25.65 -6.96 -19.81
CA ALA A 289 25.89 -8.30 -20.34
C ALA A 289 26.63 -8.34 -21.70
N GLN A 290 26.84 -7.18 -22.33
CA GLN A 290 27.58 -7.03 -23.59
C GLN A 290 29.00 -6.45 -23.39
N ARG A 291 29.37 -6.14 -22.14
CA ARG A 291 30.74 -5.79 -21.73
C ARG A 291 31.40 -7.03 -21.15
#